data_AF-E3CPF9-F1
#
_entry.id   AF-E3CPF9-F1
#
_cell.length_a   1.000
_cell.length_b   1.000
_cell.length_c   1.000
_cell.angle_alpha   90.00
_cell.angle_beta   90.00
_cell.angle_gamma   90.00
#
_symmetry.space_group_name_H-M   'P 1'
#
loop_
_entity.id
_entity.type
_entity.pdbx_description
1 polymer ?
#
loop_
_entity_poly.entity_id
_entity_poly.type
_entity_poly.pdbx_seq_one_letter_code
_entity_poly.pdbx_strand_id
1 'polypeptide(L)'
;MKKKIYQCLLSFLILFLALFLTGFRKMKTSDYNKVRGVIVENCNKVGLHGKVTITKLYWTALEIPTYYVTYTYSEKTYDDQKVVLEQNTAIHEEGSSDSYGNVPEYKESFLKQKSIQKVEKKIEKQLKKQKIGLPISSFSFLSNFSHDEKEKNLDTLTSDNLKAGKKDFAGNY
;
A
#
# COMPACT_ATOMS: atom_id res chain seq x y z
N MET A 1 55.86 -19.77 -27.81
CA MET A 1 54.86 -19.94 -26.72
C MET A 1 54.23 -18.64 -26.24
N LYS A 2 54.99 -17.56 -26.02
CA LYS A 2 54.48 -16.29 -25.44
C LYS A 2 53.27 -15.68 -26.19
N LYS A 3 53.28 -15.60 -27.53
CA LYS A 3 52.15 -15.05 -28.33
C LYS A 3 50.81 -15.77 -28.10
N LYS A 4 50.81 -17.10 -27.97
CA LYS A 4 49.58 -17.90 -27.74
C LYS A 4 49.00 -17.67 -26.34
N ILE A 5 49.86 -17.44 -25.33
CA ILE A 5 49.45 -17.13 -23.95
C ILE A 5 48.80 -15.74 -23.89
N TYR A 6 49.41 -14.72 -24.53
CA TYR A 6 48.82 -13.38 -24.59
C TYR A 6 47.47 -13.38 -25.32
N GLN A 7 47.33 -14.18 -26.39
CA GLN A 7 46.08 -14.28 -27.12
C GLN A 7 44.97 -14.99 -26.31
N CYS A 8 45.32 -16.01 -25.52
CA CYS A 8 44.40 -16.67 -24.61
C CYS A 8 43.94 -15.74 -23.47
N LEU A 9 44.88 -15.01 -22.85
CA LEU A 9 44.58 -14.01 -21.82
C LEU A 9 43.72 -12.86 -22.36
N LEU A 10 43.98 -12.41 -23.58
CA LEU A 10 43.18 -11.39 -24.24
C LEU A 10 41.75 -11.88 -24.52
N SER A 11 41.57 -13.11 -25.00
CA SER A 11 40.23 -13.71 -25.16
C SER A 11 39.49 -13.84 -23.83
N PHE A 12 40.18 -14.24 -22.76
CA PHE A 12 39.57 -14.35 -21.44
C PHE A 12 39.16 -12.98 -20.89
N LEU A 13 39.98 -11.95 -21.10
CA LEU A 13 39.68 -10.57 -20.73
C LEU A 13 38.48 -10.03 -21.52
N ILE A 14 38.41 -10.29 -22.83
CA ILE A 14 37.28 -9.88 -23.68
C ILE A 14 35.99 -10.57 -23.25
N LEU A 15 36.04 -11.88 -22.96
CA LEU A 15 34.89 -12.63 -22.46
C LEU A 15 34.44 -12.10 -21.10
N PHE A 16 35.38 -11.84 -20.19
CA PHE A 16 35.09 -11.26 -18.89
C PHE A 16 34.49 -9.85 -19.00
N LEU A 17 35.02 -9.00 -19.89
CA LEU A 17 34.43 -7.68 -20.17
C LEU A 17 33.02 -7.80 -20.75
N ALA A 18 32.80 -8.72 -21.69
CA ALA A 18 31.49 -8.95 -22.29
C ALA A 18 30.47 -9.39 -21.24
N LEU A 19 30.83 -10.34 -20.36
CA LEU A 19 29.99 -10.79 -19.25
C LEU A 19 29.70 -9.65 -18.26
N PHE A 20 30.71 -8.84 -17.92
CA PHE A 20 30.56 -7.70 -17.01
C PHE A 20 29.66 -6.60 -17.61
N LEU A 21 29.76 -6.37 -18.91
CA LEU A 21 28.91 -5.40 -19.64
C LEU A 21 27.46 -5.88 -19.77
N THR A 22 27.22 -7.19 -19.84
CA THR A 22 25.85 -7.75 -19.88
C THR A 22 25.14 -7.75 -18.52
N GLY A 23 25.87 -7.65 -17.41
CA GLY A 23 25.32 -7.85 -16.06
C GLY A 23 24.58 -6.66 -15.44
N PHE A 24 24.80 -5.43 -15.92
CA PHE A 24 24.23 -4.23 -15.32
C PHE A 24 23.32 -3.47 -16.29
N ARG A 25 22.08 -3.96 -16.50
CA ARG A 25 21.01 -3.16 -17.09
C ARG A 25 20.68 -2.01 -16.13
N LYS A 26 21.13 -0.79 -16.44
CA LYS A 26 20.76 0.42 -15.69
C LYS A 26 19.30 0.75 -15.96
N MET A 27 18.48 0.78 -14.89
CA MET A 27 17.07 1.16 -15.00
C MET A 27 16.93 2.61 -15.46
N LYS A 28 16.07 2.85 -16.46
CA LYS A 28 15.75 4.17 -16.97
C LYS A 28 14.44 4.66 -16.38
N THR A 29 14.20 5.97 -16.39
CA THR A 29 12.92 6.58 -15.95
C THR A 29 11.71 5.95 -16.65
N SER A 30 11.86 5.53 -17.91
CA SER A 30 10.82 4.80 -18.66
C SER A 30 10.43 3.47 -18.01
N ASP A 31 11.40 2.72 -17.47
CA ASP A 31 11.13 1.44 -16.77
C ASP A 31 10.30 1.69 -15.51
N TYR A 32 10.66 2.71 -14.72
CA TYR A 32 9.89 3.12 -13.53
C TYR A 32 8.47 3.55 -13.89
N ASN A 33 8.29 4.34 -14.95
CA ASN A 33 6.97 4.78 -15.39
C ASN A 33 6.10 3.61 -15.88
N LYS A 34 6.69 2.67 -16.64
CA LYS A 34 6.00 1.45 -17.11
C LYS A 34 5.51 0.62 -15.92
N VAL A 35 6.43 0.28 -15.00
CA VAL A 35 6.13 -0.51 -13.80
C VAL A 35 5.09 0.18 -12.91
N ARG A 36 5.23 1.49 -12.70
CA ARG A 36 4.26 2.28 -11.93
C ARG A 36 2.88 2.26 -12.58
N GLY A 37 2.81 2.36 -13.90
CA GLY A 37 1.56 2.28 -14.66
C GLY A 37 0.82 0.96 -14.40
N VAL A 38 1.53 -0.16 -14.49
CA VAL A 38 0.97 -1.50 -14.22
C VAL A 38 0.47 -1.61 -12.77
N ILE A 39 1.26 -1.16 -11.78
CA ILE A 39 0.86 -1.22 -10.36
C ILE A 39 -0.37 -0.34 -10.12
N VAL A 40 -0.42 0.86 -10.70
CA VAL A 40 -1.57 1.77 -10.57
C VAL A 40 -2.81 1.18 -11.23
N GLU A 41 -2.67 0.55 -12.41
CA GLU A 41 -3.78 -0.13 -13.07
C GLU A 41 -4.34 -1.28 -12.21
N ASN A 42 -3.46 -2.12 -11.64
CA ASN A 42 -3.85 -3.20 -10.74
C ASN A 42 -4.54 -2.67 -9.47
N CYS A 43 -4.04 -1.57 -8.89
CA CYS A 43 -4.70 -0.87 -7.79
C CYS A 43 -6.10 -0.36 -8.20
N ASN A 44 -6.23 0.25 -9.37
CA ASN A 44 -7.51 0.79 -9.84
C ASN A 44 -8.56 -0.31 -10.05
N LYS A 45 -8.17 -1.47 -10.58
CA LYS A 45 -9.05 -2.65 -10.73
C LYS A 45 -9.66 -3.10 -9.42
N VAL A 46 -9.00 -2.80 -8.29
CA VAL A 46 -9.45 -3.17 -6.95
C VAL A 46 -10.03 -2.01 -6.14
N GLY A 47 -10.22 -0.83 -6.75
CA GLY A 47 -10.78 0.35 -6.08
C GLY A 47 -9.80 1.10 -5.15
N LEU A 48 -8.50 0.87 -5.34
CA LEU A 48 -7.40 1.55 -4.65
C LEU A 48 -6.87 2.69 -5.54
N HIS A 49 -6.88 3.93 -5.04
CA HIS A 49 -6.58 5.15 -5.85
C HIS A 49 -5.49 6.04 -5.24
N GLY A 50 -4.68 5.48 -4.36
CA GLY A 50 -3.61 6.13 -3.64
C GLY A 50 -2.36 6.38 -4.48
N LYS A 51 -1.38 7.00 -3.83
CA LYS A 51 -0.07 7.29 -4.41
C LYS A 51 0.85 6.07 -4.30
N VAL A 52 1.30 5.59 -5.45
CA VAL A 52 2.36 4.58 -5.59
C VAL A 52 3.72 5.27 -5.78
N THR A 53 4.70 4.88 -4.97
CA THR A 53 6.10 5.33 -5.03
C THR A 53 7.02 4.11 -5.09
N ILE A 54 7.77 3.94 -6.18
CA ILE A 54 8.72 2.83 -6.32
C ILE A 54 9.99 3.17 -5.54
N THR A 55 10.40 2.30 -4.62
CA THR A 55 11.62 2.46 -3.81
C THR A 55 12.80 1.69 -4.38
N LYS A 56 12.56 0.49 -4.91
CA LYS A 56 13.58 -0.35 -5.56
C LYS A 56 13.01 -0.96 -6.83
N LEU A 57 13.86 -1.00 -7.87
CA LEU A 57 13.53 -1.61 -9.15
C LEU A 57 14.79 -2.28 -9.70
N TYR A 58 14.68 -3.56 -10.03
CA TYR A 58 15.70 -4.29 -10.78
C TYR A 58 15.03 -5.23 -11.77
N TRP A 59 15.80 -5.68 -12.76
CA TRP A 59 15.29 -6.49 -13.85
C TRP A 59 16.19 -7.70 -14.06
N THR A 60 15.60 -8.82 -14.46
CA THR A 60 16.32 -10.05 -14.81
C THR A 60 16.03 -10.48 -16.25
N ALA A 61 17.05 -11.00 -16.92
CA ALA A 61 17.02 -11.50 -18.29
C ALA A 61 16.75 -13.01 -18.38
N LEU A 62 16.30 -13.65 -17.29
CA LEU A 62 15.96 -15.08 -17.26
C LEU A 62 14.89 -15.42 -18.32
N GLU A 63 14.55 -16.71 -18.47
CA GLU A 63 13.62 -17.23 -19.50
C GLU A 63 12.36 -16.37 -19.72
N ILE A 64 11.86 -15.72 -18.66
CA ILE A 64 10.84 -14.67 -18.74
C ILE A 64 11.42 -13.36 -18.19
N PRO A 65 11.65 -12.34 -19.03
CA PRO A 65 12.12 -11.04 -18.58
C PRO A 65 11.18 -10.45 -17.53
N THR A 66 11.72 -10.16 -16.34
CA THR A 66 10.90 -9.83 -15.16
C THR A 66 11.49 -8.66 -14.39
N TYR A 67 10.64 -7.71 -14.05
CA TYR A 67 10.93 -6.62 -13.11
C TYR A 67 10.59 -7.07 -11.69
N TYR A 68 11.51 -6.84 -10.77
CA TYR A 68 11.25 -6.95 -9.34
C TYR A 68 11.20 -5.57 -8.74
N VAL A 69 10.12 -5.33 -8.01
CA VAL A 69 9.71 -4.00 -7.60
C VAL A 69 9.41 -4.01 -6.12
N THR A 70 10.08 -3.14 -5.39
CA THR A 70 9.63 -2.70 -4.06
C THR A 70 8.97 -1.35 -4.23
N TYR A 71 7.74 -1.22 -3.75
CA TYR A 71 7.02 0.04 -3.82
C TYR A 71 6.25 0.32 -2.52
N THR A 72 6.05 1.59 -2.28
CA THR A 72 5.22 2.10 -1.20
C THR A 72 3.90 2.60 -1.78
N TYR A 73 2.80 2.03 -1.30
CA TYR A 73 1.46 2.53 -1.53
C TYR A 73 1.05 3.45 -0.37
N SER A 74 0.40 4.58 -0.67
CA SER A 74 -0.18 5.42 0.37
C SER A 74 -1.52 6.04 -0.04
N GLU A 75 -2.51 5.97 0.84
CA GLU A 75 -3.81 6.62 0.68
C GLU A 75 -4.28 7.12 2.05
N LYS A 76 -5.13 8.16 2.03
CA LYS A 76 -5.79 8.63 3.23
C LYS A 76 -6.98 7.74 3.53
N THR A 77 -7.13 7.35 4.79
CA THR A 77 -8.35 6.69 5.27
C THR A 77 -9.50 7.70 5.34
N TYR A 78 -10.67 7.21 5.71
CA TYR A 78 -11.82 8.07 5.96
C TYR A 78 -11.54 9.14 7.03
N ASP A 79 -10.72 8.81 8.03
CA ASP A 79 -10.37 9.69 9.16
C ASP A 79 -9.17 10.58 8.86
N ASP A 80 -8.88 10.84 7.58
CA ASP A 80 -7.72 11.61 7.09
C ASP A 80 -6.33 11.07 7.50
N GLN A 81 -6.27 9.92 8.17
CA GLN A 81 -5.02 9.28 8.53
C GLN A 81 -4.34 8.71 7.30
N LYS A 82 -3.06 9.02 7.12
CA LYS A 82 -2.27 8.50 6.00
C LYS A 82 -1.77 7.09 6.34
N VAL A 83 -2.26 6.09 5.63
CA VAL A 83 -1.73 4.73 5.70
C VAL A 83 -0.69 4.55 4.61
N VAL A 84 0.42 3.91 4.97
CA VAL A 84 1.57 3.69 4.09
C VAL A 84 1.94 2.21 4.17
N LEU A 85 2.07 1.56 3.02
CA LEU A 85 2.35 0.12 2.94
C LEU A 85 3.45 -0.15 1.94
N GLU A 86 4.44 -0.91 2.38
CA GLU A 86 5.50 -1.43 1.52
C GLU A 86 5.06 -2.77 0.93
N GLN A 87 5.34 -2.95 -0.36
CA GLN A 87 4.98 -4.14 -1.13
C GLN A 87 6.14 -4.55 -2.00
N ASN A 88 6.29 -5.87 -2.16
CA ASN A 88 7.26 -6.49 -3.04
C ASN A 88 6.51 -7.32 -4.09
N THR A 89 6.79 -7.06 -5.36
CA THR A 89 6.11 -7.75 -6.46
C THR A 89 7.04 -7.97 -7.65
N ALA A 90 6.68 -8.94 -8.49
CA ALA A 90 7.35 -9.26 -9.73
C ALA A 90 6.40 -9.00 -10.91
N ILE A 91 6.87 -8.33 -11.96
CA ILE A 91 6.08 -7.93 -13.13
C ILE A 91 6.81 -8.37 -14.39
N HIS A 92 6.18 -9.21 -15.21
CA HIS A 92 6.75 -9.67 -16.48
C HIS A 92 6.77 -8.55 -17.54
N GLU A 93 7.86 -8.45 -18.31
CA GLU A 93 8.09 -7.35 -19.27
C GLU A 93 7.10 -7.37 -20.45
N GLU A 94 6.66 -8.57 -20.87
CA GLU A 94 5.69 -8.78 -21.96
C GLU A 94 4.23 -8.44 -21.59
N GLY A 95 3.97 -8.00 -20.36
CA GLY A 95 2.70 -7.37 -20.01
C GLY A 95 1.55 -8.33 -19.71
N SER A 96 1.80 -9.63 -19.54
CA SER A 96 0.81 -10.49 -18.88
C SER A 96 0.69 -10.10 -17.42
N SER A 97 -0.41 -9.41 -17.11
CA SER A 97 -0.91 -9.14 -15.77
C SER A 97 -1.68 -10.36 -15.21
N ASP A 98 -1.40 -11.58 -15.67
CA ASP A 98 -2.12 -12.77 -15.21
C ASP A 98 -1.80 -13.09 -13.74
N SER A 99 -0.66 -12.59 -13.25
CA SER A 99 -0.51 -12.37 -11.83
C SER A 99 -1.25 -11.09 -11.48
N TYR A 100 -2.37 -11.22 -10.76
CA TYR A 100 -2.86 -10.16 -9.87
C TYR A 100 -1.70 -9.79 -8.94
N GLY A 101 -0.78 -8.96 -9.43
CA GLY A 101 0.47 -8.65 -8.76
C GLY A 101 0.12 -8.07 -7.41
N ASN A 102 0.58 -8.77 -6.36
CA ASN A 102 0.26 -8.56 -4.94
C ASN A 102 -0.27 -7.14 -4.68
N VAL A 103 -1.59 -7.04 -4.75
CA VAL A 103 -2.31 -5.83 -4.35
C VAL A 103 -2.13 -5.73 -2.84
N PRO A 104 -1.91 -4.52 -2.29
CA PRO A 104 -1.77 -4.37 -0.85
C PRO A 104 -2.89 -5.09 -0.07
N GLU A 105 -2.51 -5.92 0.91
CA GLU A 105 -3.43 -6.79 1.66
C GLU A 105 -4.54 -6.01 2.39
N TYR A 106 -4.27 -4.75 2.76
CA TYR A 106 -5.23 -3.86 3.40
C TYR A 106 -6.42 -3.43 2.51
N LYS A 107 -6.45 -3.83 1.23
CA LYS A 107 -7.54 -3.54 0.28
C LYS A 107 -8.91 -3.79 0.90
N GLU A 108 -9.11 -4.96 1.49
CA GLU A 108 -10.42 -5.34 2.04
C GLU A 108 -10.84 -4.40 3.16
N SER A 109 -9.93 -4.14 4.09
CA SER A 109 -10.12 -3.20 5.20
C SER A 109 -10.46 -1.80 4.70
N PHE A 110 -9.76 -1.32 3.68
CA PHE A 110 -9.99 0.00 3.10
C PHE A 110 -11.33 0.11 2.37
N LEU A 111 -11.70 -0.90 1.57
CA LEU A 111 -13.00 -0.96 0.90
C LEU A 111 -14.15 -1.04 1.90
N LYS A 112 -13.97 -1.78 3.00
CA LYS A 112 -14.92 -1.86 4.11
C LYS A 112 -15.11 -0.49 4.75
N GLN A 113 -14.03 0.24 5.04
CA GLN A 113 -14.11 1.62 5.57
C GLN A 113 -14.86 2.58 4.63
N LYS A 114 -14.53 2.60 3.33
CA LYS A 114 -15.27 3.41 2.33
C LYS A 114 -16.75 3.04 2.26
N SER A 115 -17.08 1.76 2.40
CA SER A 115 -18.47 1.28 2.41
C SER A 115 -19.22 1.77 3.65
N ILE A 116 -18.58 1.76 4.82
CA ILE A 116 -19.13 2.31 6.07
C ILE A 116 -19.43 3.80 5.91
N GLN A 117 -18.51 4.60 5.34
CA GLN A 117 -18.74 6.02 5.08
C GLN A 117 -19.99 6.27 4.21
N LYS A 118 -20.24 5.43 3.20
CA LYS A 118 -21.46 5.54 2.37
C LYS A 118 -22.72 5.32 3.19
N VAL A 119 -22.69 4.36 4.11
CA VAL A 119 -23.80 4.08 5.04
C VAL A 119 -23.99 5.24 6.02
N GLU A 120 -22.93 5.78 6.60
CA GLU A 120 -22.98 6.96 7.49
C GLU A 120 -23.65 8.14 6.81
N LYS A 121 -23.20 8.52 5.62
CA LYS A 121 -23.79 9.62 4.84
C LYS A 121 -25.28 9.40 4.55
N LYS A 122 -25.68 8.15 4.31
CA LYS A 122 -27.08 7.80 4.09
C LYS A 122 -27.91 8.02 5.36
N ILE A 123 -27.40 7.61 6.51
CA ILE A 123 -28.07 7.78 7.81
C ILE A 123 -28.11 9.25 8.21
N GLU A 124 -26.99 9.97 8.08
CA GLU A 124 -26.92 11.42 8.35
C GLU A 124 -28.00 12.18 7.56
N LYS A 125 -28.16 11.85 6.26
CA LYS A 125 -29.20 12.44 5.41
C LYS A 125 -30.62 12.09 5.88
N GLN A 126 -30.83 10.89 6.42
CA GLN A 126 -32.12 10.49 6.99
C GLN A 126 -32.40 11.23 8.31
N LEU A 127 -31.42 11.33 9.19
CA LEU A 127 -31.51 12.04 10.47
C LEU A 127 -31.79 13.53 10.27
N LYS A 128 -31.09 14.19 9.34
CA LYS A 128 -31.33 15.60 8.99
C LYS A 128 -32.74 15.89 8.46
N LYS A 129 -33.44 14.89 7.91
CA LYS A 129 -34.83 15.02 7.45
C LYS A 129 -35.85 14.88 8.59
N GLN A 130 -35.47 14.24 9.69
CA GLN A 130 -36.37 14.12 10.83
C GLN A 130 -36.49 15.49 11.52
N LYS A 131 -37.71 15.85 11.95
CA LYS A 131 -37.93 17.07 12.75
C LYS A 131 -37.58 16.79 14.20
N ILE A 132 -36.29 16.67 14.52
CA ILE A 132 -35.81 16.29 15.86
C ILE A 132 -35.77 17.50 16.82
N GLY A 133 -36.42 18.62 16.49
CA GLY A 133 -36.39 19.86 17.28
C GLY A 133 -35.01 20.54 17.38
N LEU A 134 -33.94 19.86 16.95
CA LEU A 134 -32.54 20.30 17.01
C LEU A 134 -31.86 20.03 15.66
N PRO A 135 -31.05 20.98 15.14
CA PRO A 135 -30.29 20.77 13.91
C PRO A 135 -29.12 19.81 14.16
N ILE A 136 -29.03 18.73 13.38
CA ILE A 136 -27.88 17.82 13.41
C ILE A 136 -26.75 18.42 12.56
N SER A 137 -25.61 18.70 13.20
CA SER A 137 -24.40 19.21 12.55
C SER A 137 -23.63 18.12 11.81
N SER A 138 -23.43 16.94 12.42
CA SER A 138 -22.68 15.80 11.85
C SER A 138 -23.14 14.45 12.45
N PHE A 139 -22.83 13.35 11.75
CA PHE A 139 -23.06 11.97 12.21
C PHE A 139 -21.95 11.05 11.71
N SER A 140 -21.39 10.21 12.59
CA SER A 140 -20.35 9.22 12.28
C SER A 140 -20.45 8.04 13.27
N PHE A 141 -20.25 6.80 12.82
CA PHE A 141 -20.23 5.61 13.68
C PHE A 141 -18.98 5.56 14.55
N LEU A 142 -17.85 5.99 13.99
CA LEU A 142 -16.59 6.14 14.69
C LEU A 142 -16.31 7.64 14.73
N SER A 143 -16.80 8.31 15.77
CA SER A 143 -16.50 9.71 16.01
C SER A 143 -14.99 9.92 16.02
N ASN A 144 -14.51 10.78 15.14
CA ASN A 144 -13.20 11.41 15.21
C ASN A 144 -13.09 12.19 16.53
N PHE A 145 -12.85 11.47 17.63
CA PHE A 145 -12.27 12.08 18.81
C PHE A 145 -10.80 12.31 18.48
N SER A 146 -10.32 13.52 18.72
CA SER A 146 -8.90 13.79 18.77
C SER A 146 -8.22 12.74 19.66
N HIS A 147 -6.96 12.37 19.36
CA HIS A 147 -6.25 11.35 20.14
C HIS A 147 -6.29 11.66 21.65
N ASP A 148 -6.25 12.95 21.99
CA ASP A 148 -6.32 13.48 23.36
C ASP A 148 -7.72 13.33 24.01
N GLU A 149 -8.80 13.47 23.25
CA GLU A 149 -10.15 13.17 23.74
C GLU A 149 -10.40 11.67 23.89
N LYS A 150 -9.83 10.85 23.01
CA LYS A 150 -9.97 9.40 23.07
C LYS A 150 -9.32 8.85 24.34
N GLU A 151 -8.10 9.28 24.65
CA GLU A 151 -7.36 8.85 25.85
C GLU A 151 -8.06 9.32 27.13
N LYS A 152 -8.48 10.60 27.19
CA LYS A 152 -9.28 11.12 28.32
C LYS A 152 -10.61 10.40 28.53
N ASN A 153 -11.33 10.09 27.46
CA ASN A 153 -12.62 9.40 27.54
C ASN A 153 -12.44 7.90 27.84
N LEU A 154 -11.36 7.28 27.39
CA LEU A 154 -11.01 5.88 27.70
C LEU A 154 -10.61 5.74 29.18
N ASP A 155 -9.80 6.68 29.68
CA ASP A 155 -9.30 6.68 31.05
C ASP A 155 -10.43 6.93 32.05
N THR A 156 -11.34 7.86 31.75
CA THR A 156 -12.55 8.08 32.56
C THR A 156 -13.47 6.87 32.54
N LEU A 157 -13.74 6.27 31.37
CA LEU A 157 -14.57 5.06 31.27
C LEU A 157 -13.95 3.87 32.03
N THR A 158 -12.63 3.68 31.92
CA THR A 158 -11.90 2.62 32.62
C THR A 158 -11.92 2.84 34.13
N SER A 159 -11.71 4.09 34.58
CA SER A 159 -11.78 4.46 35.99
C SER A 159 -13.17 4.20 36.58
N ASP A 160 -14.23 4.56 35.87
CA ASP A 160 -15.59 4.40 36.35
C ASP A 160 -16.03 2.93 36.34
N ASN A 161 -15.59 2.13 35.37
CA ASN A 161 -15.79 0.68 35.37
C ASN A 161 -15.07 0.00 36.54
N LEU A 162 -13.83 0.41 36.86
CA LEU A 162 -13.09 -0.08 38.02
C LEU A 162 -13.77 0.29 39.35
N LYS A 163 -14.25 1.54 39.49
CA LYS A 163 -15.05 1.96 40.66
C LYS A 163 -16.34 1.15 40.80
N ALA A 164 -16.93 0.74 39.67
CA ALA A 164 -18.12 -0.11 39.61
C ALA A 164 -17.83 -1.62 39.78
N GLY A 165 -16.57 -2.01 40.01
CA GLY A 165 -16.16 -3.40 40.25
C GLY A 165 -16.09 -4.30 39.01
N LYS A 166 -16.03 -3.71 37.82
CA LYS A 166 -15.94 -4.43 36.54
C LYS A 166 -14.47 -4.73 36.20
N LYS A 167 -14.21 -5.87 35.56
CA LYS A 167 -12.85 -6.36 35.28
C LYS A 167 -12.27 -5.89 33.95
N ASP A 168 -13.08 -5.42 33.01
CA ASP A 168 -12.60 -5.01 31.69
C ASP A 168 -13.24 -3.73 31.13
N PHE A 169 -12.67 -3.27 30.01
CA PHE A 169 -13.07 -2.05 29.30
C PHE A 169 -14.50 -2.12 28.73
N ALA A 170 -14.98 -3.32 28.37
CA ALA A 170 -16.35 -3.55 27.89
C ALA A 170 -17.37 -3.53 29.04
N GLY A 171 -16.91 -3.51 30.29
CA GLY A 171 -17.72 -3.41 31.48
C GLY A 171 -18.30 -4.74 31.94
N ASN A 172 -17.59 -5.83 31.68
CA ASN A 172 -17.94 -7.16 32.17
C ASN A 172 -17.48 -7.35 33.63
N TYR A 173 -18.26 -8.10 34.40
CA TYR A 173 -17.96 -8.44 35.81
C TYR A 173 -16.97 -9.60 35.94
#